data_AF-A0A9P6P3F5-F1
#
_entry.id   AF-A0A9P6P3F5-F1
#
_cell.length_a   1.000
_cell.length_b   1.000
_cell.length_c   1.000
_cell.angle_alpha   90.00
_cell.angle_beta   90.00
_cell.angle_gamma   90.00
#
_symmetry.space_group_name_H-M   'P 1'
#
loop_
_entity.id
_entity.type
_entity.pdbx_description
1 polymer ?
#
loop_
_entity_poly.entity_id
_entity_poly.type
_entity_poly.pdbx_seq_one_letter_code
_entity_poly.pdbx_strand_id
1 'polypeptide(L)'
;MLYVPNLAIQQLYQLAYDCQELDKVHSSNFIGAMNIACYSQSRILDKAKKSLKDVPGASKTIKIIDRGLEYNARLKCKFSTMVEMDGSSDTSLDIPTKLLLGNAAGSAGSTSTYEAERAFVHDF
;
A
#
# COMPACT_ATOMS: atom_id res chain seq x y z
N MET A 1 -18.31 24.06 -32.17
CA MET A 1 -18.10 23.76 -30.74
C MET A 1 -16.62 23.41 -30.60
N LEU A 2 -15.79 24.34 -30.12
CA LEU A 2 -14.34 24.14 -30.03
C LEU A 2 -14.02 23.43 -28.70
N TYR A 3 -13.51 22.22 -28.81
CA TYR A 3 -13.01 21.43 -27.68
C TYR A 3 -11.69 22.04 -27.21
N VAL A 4 -11.68 22.64 -26.02
CA VAL A 4 -10.44 23.04 -25.35
C VAL A 4 -10.24 22.06 -24.20
N PRO A 5 -9.28 21.12 -24.31
CA PRO A 5 -8.96 20.25 -23.20
C PRO A 5 -8.51 21.11 -22.03
N ASN A 6 -9.13 20.93 -20.86
CA ASN A 6 -8.65 21.56 -19.64
C ASN A 6 -7.35 20.85 -19.25
N LEU A 7 -6.24 21.42 -19.69
CA LEU A 7 -4.89 20.87 -19.52
C LEU A 7 -4.58 20.55 -18.05
N ALA A 8 -5.07 21.39 -17.13
CA ALA A 8 -4.87 21.18 -15.70
C ALA A 8 -5.57 19.91 -15.21
N ILE A 9 -6.81 19.65 -15.66
CA ILE A 9 -7.53 18.42 -15.30
C ILE A 9 -6.82 17.19 -15.85
N GLN A 10 -6.36 17.22 -17.11
CA GLN A 10 -5.62 16.10 -17.69
C GLN A 10 -4.29 15.83 -16.96
N GLN A 11 -3.57 16.87 -16.57
CA GLN A 11 -2.34 16.76 -15.78
C GLN A 11 -2.59 16.16 -14.39
N LEU A 12 -3.70 16.52 -13.74
CA LEU A 12 -4.08 15.93 -12.45
C LEU A 12 -4.42 14.43 -12.57
N TYR A 13 -5.11 14.02 -13.63
CA TYR A 13 -5.36 12.59 -13.89
C TYR A 13 -4.07 11.82 -14.17
N GLN A 14 -3.16 12.39 -14.97
CA GLN A 14 -1.87 11.76 -15.23
C GLN A 14 -1.05 11.61 -13.94
N LEU A 15 -1.01 12.65 -13.11
CA LEU A 15 -0.32 12.59 -11.83
C LEU A 15 -0.91 11.53 -10.91
N ALA A 16 -2.25 11.45 -10.82
CA ALA A 16 -2.93 10.43 -10.02
C ALA A 16 -2.62 9.01 -10.50
N TYR A 17 -2.60 8.81 -11.83
CA TYR A 17 -2.21 7.54 -12.44
C TYR A 17 -0.76 7.18 -12.13
N ASP A 18 0.17 8.11 -12.31
CA ASP A 18 1.60 7.89 -12.04
C ASP A 18 1.85 7.57 -10.56
N CYS A 19 1.14 8.24 -9.64
CA CYS A 19 1.18 7.91 -8.21
C CYS A 19 0.69 6.48 -7.93
N GLN A 20 -0.42 6.06 -8.54
CA GLN A 20 -0.96 4.72 -8.35
C GLN A 20 0.00 3.63 -8.87
N GLU A 21 0.61 3.84 -10.04
CA GLU A 21 1.60 2.90 -10.58
C GLU A 21 2.87 2.84 -9.73
N LEU A 22 3.33 4.00 -9.24
CA LEU A 22 4.48 4.08 -8.33
C LEU A 22 4.22 3.30 -7.03
N ASP A 23 3.03 3.46 -6.44
CA ASP A 23 2.63 2.73 -5.23
C ASP A 23 2.60 1.22 -5.44
N LYS A 24 2.07 0.74 -6.59
CA LYS A 24 2.09 -0.69 -6.94
C LYS A 24 3.53 -1.23 -7.02
N VAL A 25 4.43 -0.49 -7.65
CA VAL A 25 5.85 -0.89 -7.79
C VAL A 25 6.52 -0.92 -6.42
N HIS A 26 6.31 0.08 -5.57
CA HIS A 26 6.86 0.10 -4.22
C HIS A 26 6.35 -1.06 -3.35
N SER A 27 5.05 -1.30 -3.36
CA SER A 27 4.42 -2.41 -2.64
C SER A 27 4.98 -3.76 -3.09
N SER A 28 5.10 -3.98 -4.41
CA SER A 28 5.69 -5.20 -4.97
C SER A 28 7.16 -5.39 -4.54
N ASN A 29 7.98 -4.33 -4.64
CA ASN A 29 9.38 -4.36 -4.22
C ASN A 29 9.54 -4.64 -2.73
N PHE A 30 8.73 -4.00 -1.89
CA PHE A 30 8.72 -4.21 -0.45
C PHE A 30 8.42 -5.67 -0.10
N ILE A 31 7.43 -6.26 -0.75
CA ILE A 31 7.04 -7.66 -0.52
C ILE A 31 8.11 -8.62 -1.01
N GLY A 32 8.73 -8.33 -2.15
CA GLY A 32 9.90 -9.07 -2.63
C GLY A 32 11.02 -9.07 -1.59
N ALA A 33 11.36 -7.90 -1.05
CA ALA A 33 12.38 -7.77 -0.01
C ALA A 33 12.02 -8.56 1.27
N MET A 34 10.77 -8.46 1.74
CA MET A 34 10.29 -9.20 2.91
C MET A 34 10.34 -10.72 2.69
N ASN A 35 9.99 -11.19 1.50
CA ASN A 35 10.06 -12.61 1.16
C ASN A 35 11.49 -13.14 1.21
N ILE A 36 12.46 -12.39 0.69
CA ILE A 36 13.89 -12.71 0.74
C ILE A 36 14.37 -12.73 2.20
N ALA A 37 14.04 -11.69 2.98
CA ALA A 37 14.42 -11.59 4.38
C ALA A 37 13.90 -12.78 5.19
N CYS A 38 12.59 -13.06 5.14
CA CYS A 38 11.99 -14.19 5.84
C CYS A 38 12.55 -15.55 5.36
N TYR A 39 12.80 -15.71 4.06
CA TYR A 39 13.41 -16.94 3.53
C TYR A 39 14.84 -17.16 4.08
N SER A 40 15.67 -16.12 4.04
CA SER A 40 17.05 -16.18 4.53
C SER A 40 17.10 -16.54 6.02
N GLN A 41 16.25 -15.90 6.83
CA GLN A 41 16.14 -16.16 8.26
C GLN A 41 15.64 -17.58 8.54
N SER A 42 14.61 -18.05 7.83
CA SER A 42 14.11 -19.42 8.01
C SER A 42 15.20 -20.46 7.71
N ARG A 43 16.01 -20.25 6.67
CA ARG A 43 17.14 -21.13 6.35
C ARG A 43 18.21 -21.16 7.45
N ILE A 44 18.50 -20.00 8.06
CA ILE A 44 19.44 -19.91 9.20
C ILE A 44 18.88 -20.64 10.42
N LEU A 45 17.61 -20.41 10.73
CA LEU A 45 16.91 -21.05 11.85
C LEU A 45 16.83 -22.57 11.68
N ASP A 46 16.53 -23.07 10.48
CA ASP A 46 16.54 -24.50 10.18
C ASP A 46 17.93 -25.12 10.35
N LYS A 47 18.98 -24.40 9.92
CA LYS A 47 20.36 -24.85 10.11
C LYS A 47 20.70 -24.93 11.60
N ALA A 48 20.34 -23.90 12.38
CA ALA A 48 20.54 -23.88 13.82
C ALA A 48 19.78 -25.02 14.53
N LYS A 49 18.52 -25.27 14.13
CA LYS A 49 17.70 -26.38 14.65
C LYS A 49 18.37 -27.73 14.42
N LYS A 50 18.87 -27.98 13.21
CA LYS A 50 19.59 -29.21 12.86
C LYS A 50 20.84 -29.39 13.71
N SER A 51 21.62 -28.34 13.92
CA SER A 51 22.83 -28.39 14.76
C SER A 51 22.55 -28.66 16.24
N LEU A 52 21.34 -28.36 16.73
CA LEU A 52 20.96 -28.52 18.14
C LEU A 52 20.21 -29.81 18.43
N LYS A 53 19.86 -30.61 17.42
CA LYS A 53 18.99 -31.79 17.55
C LYS A 53 19.51 -32.81 18.57
N ASP A 54 20.83 -33.01 18.60
CA ASP A 54 21.48 -34.02 19.44
C ASP A 54 22.19 -33.40 20.66
N VAL A 55 21.97 -32.11 20.94
CA VAL A 55 22.59 -31.40 22.06
C VAL A 55 21.73 -31.56 23.32
N PRO A 56 22.25 -32.20 24.39
CA PRO A 56 21.53 -32.33 25.64
C PRO A 56 21.15 -30.95 26.22
N GLY A 57 19.91 -30.80 26.67
CA GLY A 57 19.41 -29.55 27.24
C GLY A 57 18.99 -28.46 26.24
N ALA A 58 19.19 -28.66 24.93
CA ALA A 58 18.85 -27.66 23.90
C ALA A 58 17.35 -27.53 23.59
N SER A 59 16.47 -28.29 24.26
CA SER A 59 15.02 -28.31 23.99
C SER A 59 14.36 -26.93 24.03
N LYS A 60 14.74 -26.07 24.99
CA LYS A 60 14.21 -24.70 25.07
C LYS A 60 14.61 -23.86 23.86
N THR A 61 15.86 -23.97 23.42
CA THR A 61 16.37 -23.27 22.24
C THR A 61 15.68 -23.74 20.97
N ILE A 62 15.46 -25.04 20.80
CA ILE A 62 14.71 -25.59 19.67
C ILE A 62 13.28 -25.02 19.63
N LYS A 63 12.59 -24.92 20.78
CA LYS A 63 11.25 -24.30 20.84
C LYS A 63 11.26 -22.82 20.46
N ILE A 64 12.31 -22.07 20.80
CA ILE A 64 12.47 -20.67 20.38
C ILE A 64 12.65 -20.59 18.87
N ILE A 65 13.48 -21.46 18.30
CA ILE A 65 13.69 -21.55 16.85
C ILE A 65 12.39 -21.86 16.12
N ASP A 66 11.60 -22.80 16.62
CA ASP A 66 10.29 -23.15 16.04
C ASP A 66 9.33 -21.96 16.02
N ARG A 67 9.28 -21.17 17.09
CA ARG A 67 8.49 -19.92 17.12
C ARG A 67 8.99 -18.88 16.11
N GLY A 68 10.31 -18.78 15.92
CA GLY A 68 10.89 -17.90 14.90
C GLY A 68 10.51 -18.31 13.47
N LEU A 69 10.51 -19.62 13.19
CA LEU A 69 10.05 -20.15 11.90
C LEU A 69 8.56 -19.88 11.67
N GLU A 70 7.73 -20.09 12.68
CA GLU A 70 6.29 -19.80 12.63
C GLU A 70 6.02 -18.31 12.40
N TYR A 71 6.75 -17.44 13.09
CA TYR A 71 6.66 -15.99 12.90
C TYR A 71 6.98 -15.58 11.46
N ASN A 72 8.06 -16.11 10.88
CA ASN A 72 8.41 -15.85 9.48
C ASN A 72 7.33 -16.30 8.50
N ALA A 73 6.70 -17.46 8.76
CA ALA A 73 5.58 -17.95 7.94
C ALA A 73 4.36 -17.02 8.03
N ARG A 74 4.01 -16.56 9.24
CA ARG A 74 2.91 -15.61 9.46
C ARG A 74 3.17 -14.26 8.79
N LEU A 75 4.40 -13.74 8.87
CA LEU A 75 4.78 -12.49 8.19
C LEU A 75 4.62 -12.60 6.68
N LYS A 76 5.12 -13.67 6.07
CA LYS A 76 4.95 -13.91 4.62
C LYS A 76 3.47 -13.91 4.22
N CYS A 77 2.65 -14.64 4.95
CA CYS A 77 1.20 -14.70 4.71
C CYS A 77 0.56 -13.30 4.79
N LYS A 78 0.86 -12.53 5.84
CA LYS A 78 0.32 -11.17 6.04
C LYS A 78 0.65 -10.24 4.87
N PHE A 79 1.88 -10.28 4.37
CA PHE A 79 2.29 -9.41 3.26
C PHE A 79 1.75 -9.87 1.91
N SER A 80 1.58 -11.18 1.69
CA SER A 80 0.92 -11.69 0.48
C SER A 80 -0.56 -11.29 0.43
N THR A 81 -1.29 -11.33 1.54
CA THR A 81 -2.71 -10.92 1.57
C THR A 81 -2.90 -9.41 1.35
N MET A 82 -1.90 -8.59 1.67
CA MET A 82 -1.94 -7.13 1.46
C MET A 82 -2.02 -6.76 -0.03
N VAL A 83 -1.34 -7.50 -0.92
CA VAL A 83 -1.39 -7.29 -2.38
C VAL A 83 -2.78 -7.57 -2.95
N GLU A 84 -3.41 -8.63 -2.47
CA GLU A 84 -4.72 -9.08 -2.96
C GLU A 84 -5.83 -8.11 -2.57
N MET A 85 -5.69 -7.39 -1.45
CA MET A 85 -6.65 -6.36 -1.04
C MET A 85 -6.53 -5.06 -1.85
N ASP A 86 -5.32 -4.65 -2.23
CA ASP A 86 -5.12 -3.47 -3.07
C ASP A 86 -5.54 -3.69 -4.54
N GLY A 87 -5.70 -4.95 -4.96
CA GLY A 87 -6.23 -5.33 -6.27
C GLY A 87 -7.76 -5.32 -6.40
N SER A 88 -8.50 -5.15 -5.28
CA SER A 88 -9.97 -5.17 -5.26
C SER A 88 -10.61 -3.77 -5.32
N SER A 89 -9.84 -2.71 -5.56
CA SER A 89 -10.41 -1.37 -5.76
C SER A 89 -10.89 -1.23 -7.20
N ASP A 90 -12.21 -1.11 -7.35
CA ASP A 90 -13.00 -0.84 -8.56
C ASP A 90 -12.69 0.56 -9.19
N THR A 91 -11.43 1.00 -9.14
CA THR A 91 -10.96 2.34 -9.51
C THR A 91 -9.82 2.25 -10.53
N SER A 92 -10.13 1.72 -11.71
CA SER A 92 -9.35 2.06 -12.91
C SER A 92 -9.59 3.54 -13.20
N LEU A 93 -8.59 4.39 -12.93
CA LEU A 93 -8.59 5.79 -13.37
C LEU A 93 -8.44 5.83 -14.89
N ASP A 94 -9.51 5.51 -15.62
CA ASP A 94 -9.54 5.73 -17.07
C ASP A 94 -9.48 7.24 -17.32
N ILE A 95 -8.45 7.68 -18.06
CA ILE A 95 -8.26 9.09 -18.42
C ILE A 95 -9.49 9.58 -19.19
N PRO A 96 -10.27 10.55 -18.67
CA PRO A 96 -11.50 10.97 -19.32
C PRO A 96 -11.18 11.75 -20.60
N THR A 97 -11.38 11.11 -21.75
CA THR A 97 -11.13 11.73 -23.07
C THR A 97 -12.21 12.77 -23.43
N LYS A 98 -13.34 12.80 -22.71
CA LYS A 98 -14.49 13.68 -23.00
C LYS A 98 -15.12 14.24 -21.72
N LEU A 99 -14.68 15.41 -21.27
CA LEU A 99 -15.41 16.21 -20.29
C LEU A 99 -16.28 17.23 -21.03
N LEU A 100 -17.60 17.01 -21.04
CA LEU A 100 -18.56 18.02 -21.50
C LEU A 100 -18.74 19.04 -20.37
N LEU A 101 -18.14 20.22 -20.52
CA LEU A 101 -18.49 21.37 -19.70
C LEU A 101 -19.91 21.80 -20.06
N GLY A 102 -20.89 21.37 -19.26
CA GLY A 102 -22.21 21.97 -19.26
C GLY A 102 -22.12 23.34 -18.59
N ASN A 103 -22.43 24.41 -19.34
CA ASN A 103 -22.54 25.77 -18.81
C ASN A 103 -23.68 25.83 -17.77
N ALA A 104 -23.36 25.60 -16.49
CA ALA A 104 -24.19 26.05 -15.39
C ALA A 104 -23.77 27.49 -15.02
N ALA A 105 -24.17 28.44 -15.86
CA ALA A 105 -24.28 29.83 -15.42
C ALA A 105 -25.51 29.89 -14.48
N GLY A 106 -25.27 29.66 -13.19
CA GLY A 106 -26.28 29.70 -12.14
C GLY A 106 -25.69 30.37 -10.91
N SER A 107 -26.00 31.66 -10.75
CA SER A 107 -25.67 32.51 -9.60
C SER A 107 -25.84 31.81 -8.24
N ALA A 108 -24.78 31.76 -7.44
CA ALA A 108 -24.87 31.63 -5.99
C ALA A 108 -23.67 32.32 -5.32
N GLY A 109 -23.99 33.14 -4.31
CA GLY A 109 -23.13 34.18 -3.75
C GLY A 109 -21.84 33.72 -3.11
N SER A 110 -20.86 34.61 -3.21
CA SER A 110 -19.67 34.66 -2.38
C SER A 110 -20.04 34.90 -0.90
N THR A 111 -19.78 33.92 -0.02
CA THR A 111 -19.52 34.19 1.40
C THR A 111 -18.58 33.14 2.03
N SER A 112 -17.30 33.52 2.14
CA SER A 112 -16.31 33.20 3.20
C SER A 112 -16.35 31.84 3.94
N THR A 113 -15.43 30.92 3.61
CA THR A 113 -15.19 29.63 4.30
C THR A 113 -13.92 29.58 5.15
N TYR A 114 -13.44 30.69 5.72
CA TYR A 114 -12.19 30.65 6.53
C TYR A 114 -12.40 30.15 7.97
N GLU A 115 -13.57 30.34 8.57
CA GLU A 115 -13.82 29.91 9.97
C GLU A 115 -14.21 28.43 10.11
N ALA A 116 -14.86 27.84 9.09
CA ALA A 116 -15.29 26.44 9.14
C ALA A 116 -14.12 25.45 9.09
N GLU A 117 -13.02 25.82 8.42
CA GLU A 117 -11.83 24.96 8.30
C GLU A 117 -10.98 24.94 9.59
N ARG A 118 -11.07 25.96 10.45
CA ARG A 118 -10.34 26.01 11.73
C ARG A 118 -10.96 25.16 12.84
N ALA A 119 -12.25 24.86 12.78
CA ALA A 119 -12.93 24.08 13.80
C ALA A 119 -12.49 22.60 13.83
N PHE A 120 -11.97 22.07 12.72
CA PHE A 120 -11.53 20.67 12.64
C PHE A 120 -10.17 20.41 13.34
N VAL A 121 -9.31 21.43 13.45
CA VAL A 121 -7.93 21.27 13.95
C VAL A 121 -7.84 21.36 15.47
N HIS A 122 -8.87 21.88 16.15
CA HIS A 122 -8.81 22.18 17.59
C HIS A 122 -9.42 21.12 18.51
N ASP A 123 -9.96 20.01 17.98
CA ASP A 123 -10.67 18.98 18.75
C ASP A 123 -9.87 17.67 18.94
N PHE A 124 -8.53 17.77 19.06
CA PHE A 124 -7.68 16.73 19.63
C PHE A 124 -7.05 17.18 20.96
#